data_AF-A0A843GN74-F1
#
_entry.id   AF-A0A843GN74-F1
#
_cell.length_a   1.000
_cell.length_b   1.000
_cell.length_c   1.000
_cell.angle_alpha   90.00
_cell.angle_beta   90.00
_cell.angle_gamma   90.00
#
_symmetry.space_group_name_H-M   'P 1'
#
loop_
_entity.id
_entity.type
_entity.pdbx_description
1 polymer ?
#
loop_
_entity_poly.entity_id
_entity_poly.type
_entity_poly.pdbx_seq_one_letter_code
_entity_poly.pdbx_strand_id
1 'polypeptide(L)'
;MYGYVYETENLINGKKYIGKHVSDKFDLSYKGSGRLLKKAFKKYGFENFSCRILKECFSEEDLNDSEIYYIRLFNADIDNKYYNISSGGEHSIKGLVNMYNPITDEVIVSHKDNIDFNINNGFILGMRPHSSESNLKLSNSRKELVAMTDGFKTVWVKENLVDNYKLNGFKLGLSKPTRPNQKEEARKWVNKDGKSFMVKSEDLDKYLDDGYSLGRVKFSHFNRTKPAWNKGIPSSEESKEKNRQSHLKKNKV
;
A
#
# COMPACT_ATOMS: atom_id res chain seq x y z
N MET A 1 13.43 -21.62 17.37
CA MET A 1 13.71 -20.97 16.07
C MET A 1 13.01 -19.61 16.04
N TYR A 2 13.57 -18.58 15.40
CA TYR A 2 12.85 -17.32 15.14
C TYR A 2 11.98 -17.43 13.88
N GLY A 3 12.55 -18.04 12.84
CA GLY A 3 11.85 -18.38 11.60
C GLY A 3 12.71 -19.26 10.71
N TYR A 4 12.20 -19.60 9.53
CA TYR A 4 12.91 -20.44 8.57
C TYR A 4 12.77 -19.92 7.14
N VAL A 5 13.81 -20.15 6.35
CA VAL A 5 13.77 -20.07 4.88
C VAL A 5 13.32 -21.43 4.36
N TYR A 6 12.38 -21.43 3.42
CA TYR A 6 11.83 -22.64 2.81
C TYR A 6 11.82 -22.55 1.29
N GLU A 7 11.73 -23.72 0.67
CA GLU A 7 11.46 -23.90 -0.75
C GLU A 7 10.12 -24.62 -0.91
N THR A 8 9.26 -24.10 -1.77
CA THR A 8 8.01 -24.74 -2.19
C THR A 8 8.11 -25.14 -3.66
N GLU A 9 7.84 -26.40 -3.96
CA GLU A 9 7.89 -26.96 -5.31
C GLU A 9 6.50 -27.38 -5.78
N ASN A 10 6.14 -26.97 -6.99
CA ASN A 10 4.97 -27.46 -7.70
C ASN A 10 5.28 -28.82 -8.32
N LEU A 11 4.60 -29.87 -7.86
CA LEU A 11 4.86 -31.26 -8.27
C LEU A 11 4.39 -31.56 -9.70
N ILE A 12 3.55 -30.71 -10.30
CA ILE A 12 3.04 -30.89 -11.67
C ILE A 12 4.03 -30.37 -12.71
N ASN A 13 4.70 -29.24 -12.43
CA ASN A 13 5.54 -28.56 -13.42
C ASN A 13 6.99 -28.31 -12.97
N GLY A 14 7.37 -28.74 -11.77
CA GLY A 14 8.71 -28.62 -11.21
C GLY A 14 9.13 -27.18 -10.87
N LYS A 15 8.23 -26.19 -10.97
CA LYS A 15 8.55 -24.81 -10.63
C LYS A 15 8.61 -24.60 -9.12
N LYS A 16 9.51 -23.73 -8.69
CA LYS A 16 9.87 -23.57 -7.27
C LYS A 16 9.62 -22.16 -6.76
N TYR A 17 9.62 -22.00 -5.45
CA TYR A 17 9.51 -20.70 -4.78
C TYR A 17 10.32 -20.72 -3.52
N ILE A 18 11.14 -19.70 -3.30
CA ILE A 18 11.92 -19.51 -2.08
C ILE A 18 11.30 -18.37 -1.29
N GLY A 19 11.07 -18.56 0.00
CA GLY A 19 10.60 -17.49 0.87
C GLY A 19 10.93 -17.77 2.34
N LYS A 20 10.59 -16.80 3.19
CA LYS A 20 10.73 -16.94 4.65
C LYS A 20 9.40 -17.00 5.39
N HIS A 21 9.41 -17.62 6.56
CA HIS A 21 8.30 -17.65 7.49
C HIS A 21 8.80 -17.40 8.92
N VAL A 22 8.19 -16.44 9.61
CA VAL A 22 8.45 -16.19 11.04
C VAL A 22 7.53 -17.10 11.83
N SER A 23 8.12 -18.12 12.44
CA SER A 23 7.44 -19.14 13.24
C SER A 23 8.47 -19.88 14.09
N ASP A 24 8.06 -20.30 15.28
CA ASP A 24 8.89 -21.06 16.20
C ASP A 24 9.04 -22.54 15.80
N LYS A 25 8.15 -23.02 14.92
CA LYS A 25 8.11 -24.39 14.39
C LYS A 25 7.83 -24.42 12.89
N PHE A 26 8.20 -25.53 12.25
CA PHE A 26 7.87 -25.75 10.84
C PHE A 26 6.37 -26.02 10.65
N ASP A 27 5.72 -25.25 9.78
CA ASP A 27 4.31 -25.42 9.44
C ASP A 27 4.15 -25.93 8.00
N LEU A 28 3.75 -27.20 7.86
CA LEU A 28 3.49 -27.84 6.57
C LEU A 28 2.26 -27.29 5.84
N SER A 29 1.33 -26.67 6.58
CA SER A 29 0.15 -26.01 6.03
C SER A 29 0.49 -24.67 5.37
N TYR A 30 1.66 -24.10 5.70
CA TYR A 30 2.17 -22.89 5.08
C TYR A 30 3.14 -23.22 3.94
N LYS A 31 2.72 -22.95 2.70
CA LYS A 31 3.54 -23.14 1.48
C LYS A 31 3.95 -21.83 0.81
N GLY A 32 3.76 -20.71 1.49
CA GLY A 32 4.30 -19.43 1.08
C GLY A 32 3.30 -18.37 0.63
N SER A 33 3.82 -17.13 0.53
CA SER A 33 3.01 -15.91 0.39
C SER A 33 3.10 -15.26 -1.00
N GLY A 34 3.99 -15.74 -1.87
CA GLY A 34 4.29 -15.14 -3.17
C GLY A 34 3.08 -14.98 -4.09
N ARG A 35 3.01 -13.85 -4.82
CA ARG A 35 1.86 -13.52 -5.67
C ARG A 35 1.68 -14.51 -6.83
N LEU A 36 2.74 -14.88 -7.54
CA LEU A 36 2.66 -15.87 -8.62
C LEU A 36 2.39 -17.27 -8.07
N LEU A 37 2.98 -17.61 -6.93
CA LEU A 37 2.74 -18.87 -6.24
C LEU A 37 1.27 -19.04 -5.85
N LYS A 38 0.63 -18.01 -5.26
CA LYS A 38 -0.81 -18.04 -4.94
C LYS A 38 -1.70 -18.21 -6.16
N LYS A 39 -1.31 -17.67 -7.32
CA LYS A 39 -2.00 -17.94 -8.59
C LYS A 39 -1.80 -19.39 -9.03
N ALA A 40 -0.61 -19.93 -8.83
CA ALA A 40 -0.30 -21.32 -9.13
C ALA A 40 -1.11 -22.28 -8.25
N PHE A 41 -1.26 -22.00 -6.94
CA PHE A 41 -2.14 -22.77 -6.05
C PHE A 41 -3.58 -22.86 -6.58
N LYS A 42 -4.14 -21.74 -7.05
CA LYS A 42 -5.50 -21.73 -7.63
C LYS A 42 -5.60 -22.51 -8.94
N LYS A 43 -4.51 -22.57 -9.73
CA LYS A 43 -4.50 -23.22 -11.04
C LYS A 43 -4.26 -24.73 -10.93
N TYR A 44 -3.39 -25.14 -10.01
CA TYR A 44 -2.85 -26.50 -9.93
C TYR A 44 -3.30 -27.26 -8.68
N GLY A 45 -4.04 -26.65 -7.77
CA GLY A 45 -4.41 -27.26 -6.48
C GLY A 45 -3.30 -27.08 -5.44
N PHE A 46 -3.66 -26.84 -4.18
CA PHE A 46 -2.70 -26.58 -3.11
C PHE A 46 -1.95 -27.85 -2.67
N GLU A 47 -2.62 -28.99 -2.76
CA GLU A 47 -2.12 -30.34 -2.50
C GLU A 47 -0.98 -30.76 -3.43
N ASN A 48 -0.91 -30.17 -4.63
CA ASN A 48 0.13 -30.45 -5.62
C ASN A 48 1.42 -29.65 -5.40
N PHE A 49 1.61 -29.15 -4.17
CA PHE A 49 2.80 -28.42 -3.78
C PHE A 49 3.44 -29.04 -2.54
N SER A 50 4.75 -29.28 -2.61
CA SER A 50 5.56 -29.70 -1.47
C SER A 50 6.34 -28.51 -0.91
N CYS A 51 6.65 -28.53 0.39
CA CYS A 51 7.40 -27.46 1.06
C CYS A 51 8.47 -28.10 1.95
N ARG A 52 9.70 -27.57 1.91
CA ARG A 52 10.83 -28.03 2.73
C ARG A 52 11.63 -26.86 3.27
N ILE A 53 12.23 -27.04 4.45
CA ILE A 53 13.16 -26.06 5.03
C ILE A 53 14.47 -26.07 4.25
N LEU A 54 15.00 -24.88 3.95
CA LEU A 54 16.36 -24.66 3.47
C LEU A 54 17.30 -24.29 4.63
N LYS A 55 16.85 -23.41 5.54
CA LYS A 55 17.63 -22.99 6.71
C LYS A 55 16.71 -22.54 7.85
N GLU A 56 17.03 -22.96 9.07
CA GLU A 56 16.46 -22.42 10.30
C GLU A 56 17.26 -21.20 10.75
N CYS A 57 16.58 -20.16 11.20
CA CYS A 57 17.17 -18.89 11.60
C CYS A 57 16.77 -18.52 13.03
N PHE A 58 17.68 -17.86 13.74
CA PHE A 58 17.51 -17.55 15.17
C PHE A 58 17.34 -16.06 15.47
N SER A 59 17.42 -15.19 14.46
CA SER A 59 17.12 -13.77 14.54
C SER A 59 16.42 -13.27 13.27
N GLU A 60 15.84 -12.06 13.34
CA GLU A 60 15.22 -11.41 12.18
C GLU A 60 16.23 -11.11 11.08
N GLU A 61 17.42 -10.63 11.46
CA GLU A 61 18.51 -10.33 10.55
C GLU A 61 18.99 -11.58 9.81
N ASP A 62 19.29 -12.67 10.53
CA ASP A 62 19.71 -13.94 9.94
C ASP A 62 18.63 -14.51 9.01
N LEU A 63 17.35 -14.36 9.35
CA LEU A 63 16.24 -14.80 8.49
C LEU A 63 16.15 -13.99 7.19
N ASN A 64 16.34 -12.67 7.28
CA ASN A 64 16.31 -11.78 6.12
C ASN A 64 17.51 -12.02 5.20
N ASP A 65 18.71 -12.10 5.77
CA ASP A 65 19.94 -12.34 5.02
C ASP A 65 19.94 -13.71 4.36
N SER A 66 19.43 -14.73 5.07
CA SER A 66 19.29 -16.07 4.52
C SER A 66 18.29 -16.13 3.36
N GLU A 67 17.15 -15.42 3.44
CA GLU A 67 16.19 -15.35 2.33
C GLU A 67 16.85 -14.75 1.08
N ILE A 68 17.54 -13.62 1.23
CA ILE A 68 18.25 -12.95 0.13
C ILE A 68 19.35 -13.87 -0.44
N TYR A 69 20.12 -14.52 0.43
CA TYR A 69 21.17 -15.45 0.06
C TYR A 69 20.63 -16.58 -0.81
N TYR A 70 19.57 -17.28 -0.38
CA TYR A 70 19.02 -18.41 -1.13
C TYR A 70 18.36 -17.98 -2.44
N ILE A 71 17.64 -16.85 -2.47
CA ILE A 71 17.06 -16.33 -3.72
C ILE A 71 18.17 -16.07 -4.74
N ARG A 72 19.28 -15.44 -4.33
CA ARG A 72 20.44 -15.19 -5.21
C ARG A 72 21.17 -16.45 -5.60
N LEU A 73 21.42 -17.36 -4.65
CA LEU A 73 22.11 -18.63 -4.89
C LEU A 73 21.43 -19.45 -5.99
N PHE A 74 20.09 -19.43 -6.02
CA PHE A 74 19.29 -20.14 -7.01
C PHE A 74 18.85 -19.29 -8.20
N ASN A 75 19.25 -18.01 -8.26
CA ASN A 75 18.76 -17.02 -9.23
C ASN A 75 17.23 -17.01 -9.34
N ALA A 76 16.53 -17.20 -8.22
CA ALA A 76 15.10 -17.47 -8.22
C ALA A 76 14.25 -16.30 -8.72
N ASP A 77 14.76 -15.06 -8.64
CA ASP A 77 14.11 -13.86 -9.16
C ASP A 77 14.29 -13.66 -10.68
N ILE A 78 15.23 -14.38 -11.30
CA ILE A 78 15.56 -14.27 -12.73
C ILE A 78 15.12 -15.53 -13.50
N ASP A 79 15.30 -16.71 -12.92
CA ASP A 79 15.03 -17.99 -13.57
C ASP A 79 13.51 -18.25 -13.65
N ASN A 80 13.02 -18.52 -14.86
CA ASN A 80 11.62 -18.81 -15.14
C ASN A 80 11.10 -20.11 -14.47
N LYS A 81 12.00 -20.94 -13.93
CA LYS A 81 11.69 -22.09 -13.09
C LYS A 81 11.18 -21.69 -11.71
N TYR A 82 11.31 -20.43 -11.32
CA TYR A 82 10.84 -19.95 -10.02
C TYR A 82 9.62 -19.03 -10.13
N TYR A 83 8.84 -18.99 -9.04
CA TYR A 83 7.70 -18.09 -8.87
C TYR A 83 8.08 -16.78 -8.16
N ASN A 84 9.34 -16.62 -7.76
CA ASN A 84 9.84 -15.40 -7.15
C ASN A 84 9.79 -14.25 -8.18
N ILE A 85 9.51 -13.04 -7.70
CA ILE A 85 9.38 -11.81 -8.52
C ILE A 85 10.38 -10.75 -8.05
N SER A 86 11.02 -10.99 -6.91
CA SER A 86 11.91 -10.07 -6.22
C SER A 86 13.04 -10.88 -5.61
N SER A 87 14.20 -10.24 -5.50
CA SER A 87 15.43 -10.75 -4.90
C SER A 87 15.35 -10.97 -3.38
N GLY A 88 14.21 -10.62 -2.74
CA GLY A 88 14.06 -10.65 -1.28
C GLY A 88 14.34 -9.28 -0.65
N GLY A 89 13.98 -9.09 0.62
CA GLY A 89 14.21 -7.81 1.33
C GLY A 89 13.34 -6.62 0.90
N GLU A 90 12.54 -6.72 -0.17
CA GLU A 90 11.67 -5.65 -0.69
C GLU A 90 10.40 -5.39 0.13
N HIS A 91 10.14 -6.17 1.18
CA HIS A 91 9.16 -5.77 2.17
C HIS A 91 9.76 -4.59 2.94
N SER A 92 9.08 -3.43 2.89
CA SER A 92 9.44 -2.21 3.61
C SER A 92 10.04 -2.51 4.98
N ILE A 93 11.37 -2.57 5.06
CA ILE A 93 12.07 -2.80 6.32
C ILE A 93 11.56 -1.70 7.24
N LYS A 94 11.03 -2.09 8.39
CA LYS A 94 10.33 -1.16 9.29
C LYS A 94 11.32 -0.10 9.74
N GLY A 95 11.22 1.10 9.17
CA GLY A 95 12.20 2.16 9.43
C GLY A 95 12.92 2.67 8.19
N LEU A 96 12.88 1.96 7.05
CA LEU A 96 13.45 2.43 5.80
C LEU A 96 12.43 3.17 4.93
N VAL A 97 12.92 4.11 4.12
CA VAL A 97 12.18 4.88 3.13
C VAL A 97 13.00 5.01 1.85
N ASN A 98 12.33 5.00 0.70
CA ASN A 98 12.95 5.40 -0.56
C ASN A 98 13.06 6.93 -0.61
N MET A 99 14.19 7.42 -1.07
CA MET A 99 14.41 8.84 -1.35
C MET A 99 15.02 9.01 -2.74
N TYR A 100 14.67 10.09 -3.42
CA TYR A 100 15.07 10.38 -4.79
C TYR A 100 15.74 11.75 -4.85
N ASN A 101 16.90 11.86 -5.51
CA ASN A 101 17.54 13.14 -5.76
C ASN A 101 17.21 13.60 -7.18
N PRO A 102 16.46 14.71 -7.38
CA PRO A 102 16.08 15.18 -8.71
C PRO A 102 17.25 15.81 -9.49
N ILE A 103 18.36 16.14 -8.83
CA ILE A 103 19.54 16.74 -9.45
C ILE A 103 20.48 15.65 -9.97
N THR A 104 20.80 14.66 -9.13
CA THR A 104 21.71 13.56 -9.49
C THR A 104 20.99 12.39 -10.15
N ASP A 105 19.65 12.39 -10.12
CA ASP A 105 18.79 11.32 -10.62
C ASP A 105 18.96 9.98 -9.86
N GLU A 106 19.52 10.04 -8.64
CA GLU A 106 19.78 8.89 -7.78
C GLU A 106 18.57 8.50 -6.93
N VAL A 107 18.42 7.20 -6.68
CA VAL A 107 17.43 6.65 -5.74
C VAL A 107 18.18 5.90 -4.65
N ILE A 108 17.88 6.21 -3.40
CA ILE A 108 18.45 5.54 -2.23
C ILE A 108 17.36 4.96 -1.34
N VAL A 109 17.72 3.94 -0.57
CA VAL A 109 16.95 3.46 0.57
C VAL A 109 17.65 3.98 1.82
N SER A 110 16.94 4.72 2.68
CA SER A 110 17.52 5.29 3.90
C SER A 110 16.64 5.06 5.13
N HIS A 111 17.26 5.04 6.31
CA HIS A 111 16.54 4.98 7.56
C HIS A 111 15.77 6.29 7.81
N LYS A 112 14.61 6.21 8.46
CA LYS A 112 13.73 7.35 8.74
C LYS A 112 14.42 8.44 9.55
N ASP A 113 15.36 8.04 10.41
CA ASP A 113 16.12 8.97 11.24
C ASP A 113 17.09 9.83 10.41
N ASN A 114 17.48 9.36 9.21
CA ASN A 114 18.38 10.06 8.30
C ASN A 114 17.63 10.91 7.26
N ILE A 115 16.29 11.00 7.33
CA ILE A 115 15.50 11.75 6.34
C ILE A 115 15.94 13.21 6.26
N ASP A 116 16.12 13.88 7.40
CA ASP A 116 16.47 15.31 7.39
C ASP A 116 17.90 15.54 6.87
N PHE A 117 18.83 14.62 7.17
CA PHE A 117 20.18 14.63 6.58
C PHE A 117 20.11 14.50 5.06
N ASN A 118 19.35 13.53 4.53
CA ASN A 118 19.25 13.33 3.08
C ASN A 118 18.50 14.48 2.39
N ILE A 119 17.48 15.06 3.04
CA ILE A 119 16.79 16.26 2.52
C ILE A 119 17.79 17.42 2.37
N ASN A 120 18.67 17.63 3.36
CA ASN A 120 19.72 18.64 3.27
C ASN A 120 20.73 18.35 2.14
N ASN A 121 20.89 17.07 1.76
CA ASN A 121 21.69 16.65 0.61
C ASN A 121 20.91 16.61 -0.72
N GLY A 122 19.73 17.23 -0.78
CA GLY A 122 18.94 17.39 -2.00
C GLY A 122 18.02 16.21 -2.35
N PHE A 123 17.88 15.21 -1.48
CA PHE A 123 16.93 14.13 -1.69
C PHE A 123 15.51 14.51 -1.27
N ILE A 124 14.52 14.01 -2.00
CA ILE A 124 13.09 14.09 -1.64
C ILE A 124 12.57 12.71 -1.27
N LEU A 125 11.56 12.67 -0.40
CA LEU A 125 10.92 11.42 0.00
C LEU A 125 10.14 10.80 -1.16
N GLY A 126 10.36 9.52 -1.45
CA GLY A 126 9.68 8.78 -2.49
C GLY A 126 10.61 8.25 -3.58
N MET A 127 10.00 7.64 -4.60
CA MET A 127 10.70 7.14 -5.78
C MET A 127 10.81 8.23 -6.84
N ARG A 128 11.66 7.97 -7.83
CA ARG A 128 11.73 8.74 -9.07
C ARG A 128 10.31 8.94 -9.67
N PRO A 129 9.92 10.16 -10.07
CA PRO A 129 8.66 10.40 -10.75
C PRO A 129 8.59 9.62 -12.08
N HIS A 130 7.38 9.24 -12.49
CA HIS A 130 7.18 8.74 -13.85
C HIS A 130 7.49 9.81 -14.89
N SER A 131 8.03 9.39 -16.04
CA SER A 131 8.23 10.28 -17.19
C SER A 131 6.90 10.85 -17.69
N SER A 132 6.96 12.01 -18.36
CA SER A 132 5.79 12.63 -18.98
C SER A 132 5.07 11.68 -19.94
N GLU A 133 5.83 10.89 -20.71
CA GLU A 133 5.30 9.88 -21.63
C GLU A 133 4.59 8.74 -20.88
N SER A 134 5.18 8.23 -19.79
CA SER A 134 4.56 7.19 -18.97
C SER A 134 3.27 7.68 -18.31
N ASN A 135 3.28 8.90 -17.77
CA ASN A 135 2.09 9.56 -17.23
C ASN A 135 1.01 9.74 -18.30
N LEU A 136 1.37 10.11 -19.53
CA LEU A 136 0.43 10.25 -20.64
C LEU A 136 -0.17 8.91 -21.04
N LYS A 137 0.62 7.84 -21.15
CA LYS A 137 0.14 6.48 -21.41
C LYS A 137 -0.85 6.02 -20.34
N LEU A 138 -0.53 6.23 -19.06
CA LEU A 138 -1.42 5.92 -17.94
C LEU A 138 -2.71 6.72 -17.98
N SER A 139 -2.63 8.02 -18.30
CA SER A 139 -3.80 8.89 -18.44
C SER A 139 -4.70 8.44 -19.58
N ASN A 140 -4.13 8.24 -20.77
CA ASN A 140 -4.87 7.82 -21.96
C ASN A 140 -5.49 6.42 -21.81
N SER A 141 -4.84 5.52 -21.08
CA SER A 141 -5.39 4.17 -20.83
C SER A 141 -6.76 4.16 -20.14
N ARG A 142 -7.14 5.27 -19.47
CA ARG A 142 -8.41 5.41 -18.74
C ARG A 142 -9.41 6.38 -19.38
N LYS A 143 -9.00 7.19 -20.36
CA LYS A 143 -9.85 8.27 -20.91
C LYS A 143 -11.11 7.76 -21.61
N GLU A 144 -11.02 6.60 -22.25
CA GLU A 144 -12.13 6.01 -23.03
C GLU A 144 -12.89 4.92 -22.25
N LEU A 145 -12.60 4.77 -20.96
CA LEU A 145 -13.21 3.76 -20.12
C LEU A 145 -14.23 4.38 -19.18
N VAL A 146 -15.40 3.75 -19.14
CA VAL A 146 -16.49 4.04 -18.23
C VAL A 146 -16.31 3.18 -16.98
N ALA A 147 -16.44 3.81 -15.81
CA ALA A 147 -16.49 3.07 -14.55
C ALA A 147 -17.87 2.42 -14.36
N MET A 148 -17.88 1.11 -14.16
CA MET A 148 -19.06 0.31 -13.81
C MET A 148 -18.82 -0.39 -12.47
N THR A 149 -19.86 -0.56 -11.66
CA THR A 149 -19.77 -1.21 -10.35
C THR A 149 -20.92 -2.17 -10.09
N ASP A 150 -20.63 -3.29 -9.44
CA ASP A 150 -21.63 -4.23 -8.90
C ASP A 150 -21.96 -3.96 -7.41
N GLY A 151 -21.47 -2.85 -6.86
CA GLY A 151 -21.57 -2.50 -5.44
C GLY A 151 -20.37 -2.93 -4.60
N PHE A 152 -19.61 -3.94 -5.02
CA PHE A 152 -18.44 -4.45 -4.29
C PHE A 152 -17.12 -4.09 -4.95
N LYS A 153 -17.08 -4.06 -6.29
CA LYS A 153 -15.90 -3.70 -7.08
C LYS A 153 -16.24 -2.68 -8.16
N THR A 154 -15.21 -1.99 -8.61
CA THR A 154 -15.25 -1.12 -9.79
C THR A 154 -14.49 -1.80 -10.92
N VAL A 155 -15.06 -1.80 -12.12
CA VAL A 155 -14.42 -2.21 -13.36
C VAL A 155 -14.43 -1.04 -14.35
N TRP A 156 -13.40 -0.95 -15.19
CA TRP A 156 -13.27 0.09 -16.22
C TRP A 156 -13.51 -0.58 -17.57
N VAL A 157 -14.57 -0.19 -18.26
CA VAL A 157 -15.07 -0.86 -19.47
C VAL A 157 -15.16 0.13 -20.62
N LYS A 158 -14.98 -0.34 -21.85
CA LYS A 158 -15.22 0.50 -23.04
C LYS A 158 -16.71 0.83 -23.14
N GLU A 159 -17.03 2.00 -23.68
CA GLU A 159 -18.41 2.49 -23.86
C GLU A 159 -19.33 1.45 -24.52
N ASN A 160 -18.84 0.78 -25.57
CA ASN A 160 -19.61 -0.22 -26.31
C ASN A 160 -19.94 -1.50 -25.53
N LEU A 161 -19.36 -1.70 -24.34
CA LEU A 161 -19.64 -2.84 -23.45
C LEU A 161 -20.53 -2.45 -22.26
N VAL A 162 -20.82 -1.16 -22.07
CA VAL A 162 -21.55 -0.66 -20.90
C VAL A 162 -22.90 -1.35 -20.74
N ASP A 163 -23.66 -1.52 -21.83
CA ASP A 163 -24.99 -2.13 -21.76
C ASP A 163 -24.94 -3.63 -21.43
N ASN A 164 -23.91 -4.35 -21.89
CA ASN A 164 -23.68 -5.73 -21.48
C ASN A 164 -23.43 -5.82 -19.96
N TYR A 165 -22.64 -4.88 -19.40
CA TYR A 165 -22.41 -4.84 -17.96
C TYR A 165 -23.67 -4.46 -17.17
N LYS A 166 -24.50 -3.55 -17.70
CA LYS A 166 -25.80 -3.22 -17.10
C LYS A 166 -26.72 -4.44 -17.02
N LEU A 167 -26.80 -5.24 -18.09
CA LEU A 167 -27.58 -6.49 -18.11
C LEU A 167 -27.09 -7.50 -17.06
N ASN A 168 -25.79 -7.50 -16.77
CA ASN A 168 -25.17 -8.34 -15.74
C ASN A 168 -25.21 -7.71 -14.33
N GLY A 169 -26.08 -6.73 -14.09
CA GLY A 169 -26.33 -6.14 -12.77
C GLY A 169 -25.33 -5.06 -12.33
N PHE A 170 -24.39 -4.66 -13.19
CA PHE A 170 -23.53 -3.52 -12.90
C PHE A 170 -24.27 -2.19 -13.13
N LYS A 171 -23.88 -1.18 -12.37
CA LYS A 171 -24.39 0.19 -12.46
C LYS A 171 -23.26 1.13 -12.84
N LEU A 172 -23.62 2.25 -13.47
CA LEU A 172 -22.67 3.31 -13.78
C LEU A 172 -22.09 3.88 -12.48
N GLY A 173 -20.75 3.97 -12.40
CA GLY A 173 -20.06 4.62 -11.29
C GLY A 173 -19.02 3.75 -10.58
N LEU A 174 -18.53 4.27 -9.45
CA LEU A 174 -17.52 3.64 -8.60
C LEU A 174 -18.19 2.89 -7.45
N SER A 175 -17.63 1.74 -7.08
CA SER A 175 -17.93 1.10 -5.80
C SER A 175 -17.67 2.08 -4.66
N LYS A 176 -18.59 2.15 -3.69
CA LYS A 176 -18.34 2.91 -2.47
C LYS A 176 -17.26 2.15 -1.69
N PRO A 177 -16.21 2.83 -1.19
CA PRO A 177 -15.24 2.16 -0.33
C PRO A 177 -15.99 1.60 0.89
N THR A 178 -15.97 0.28 1.05
CA THR A 178 -16.36 -0.36 2.31
C THR A 178 -15.40 0.17 3.37
N ARG A 179 -15.87 1.06 4.23
CA ARG A 179 -15.13 1.47 5.42
C ARG A 179 -15.60 0.55 6.53
N PRO A 180 -14.92 -0.59 6.79
CA PRO A 180 -15.39 -1.60 7.75
C PRO A 180 -15.60 -1.05 9.17
N ASN A 181 -15.01 0.12 9.47
CA ASN A 181 -15.12 0.79 10.77
C ASN A 181 -15.91 2.12 10.72
N GLN A 182 -16.62 2.42 9.63
CA GLN A 182 -17.48 3.60 9.62
C GLN A 182 -18.76 3.28 10.40
N LYS A 183 -18.84 3.78 11.64
CA LYS A 183 -20.09 3.75 12.42
C LYS A 183 -21.18 4.42 11.59
N GLU A 184 -22.33 3.76 11.45
CA GLU A 184 -23.48 4.26 10.67
C GLU A 184 -24.04 5.57 11.26
N GLU A 185 -23.92 5.71 12.58
CA GLU A 185 -24.39 6.87 13.32
C GLU A 185 -23.57 8.12 13.00
N ALA A 186 -24.26 9.23 12.76
CA ALA A 186 -23.63 10.53 12.61
C ALA A 186 -22.92 10.92 13.94
N ARG A 187 -21.70 11.46 13.83
CA ARG A 187 -20.88 11.85 14.98
C ARG A 187 -20.30 13.24 14.81
N LYS A 188 -20.13 13.96 15.92
CA LYS A 188 -19.55 15.31 15.98
C LYS A 188 -18.31 15.31 16.87
N TRP A 189 -17.34 16.15 16.54
CA TRP A 189 -16.21 16.41 17.41
C TRP A 189 -16.63 17.35 18.52
N VAL A 190 -16.26 17.02 19.76
CA VAL A 190 -16.36 17.91 20.91
C VAL A 190 -15.01 17.95 21.61
N ASN A 191 -14.76 19.03 22.33
CA ASN A 191 -13.55 19.21 23.12
C ASN A 191 -13.81 19.85 24.47
N LYS A 192 -13.00 19.46 25.45
CA LYS A 192 -12.93 20.03 26.80
C LYS A 192 -11.54 19.77 27.36
N ASP A 193 -10.98 20.74 28.07
CA ASP A 193 -9.68 20.66 28.74
C ASP A 193 -8.52 20.16 27.85
N GLY A 194 -8.44 20.67 26.62
CA GLY A 194 -7.37 20.31 25.68
C GLY A 194 -7.49 18.92 25.04
N LYS A 195 -8.56 18.17 25.31
CA LYS A 195 -8.83 16.85 24.71
C LYS A 195 -9.99 16.92 23.73
N SER A 196 -9.89 16.19 22.62
CA SER A 196 -10.95 16.08 21.60
C SER A 196 -11.35 14.63 21.39
N PHE A 197 -12.66 14.38 21.26
CA PHE A 197 -13.18 13.07 20.86
C PHE A 197 -14.49 13.23 20.08
N MET A 198 -14.97 12.11 19.52
CA MET A 198 -16.19 12.07 18.71
C MET A 198 -17.34 11.50 19.54
N VAL A 199 -18.43 12.25 19.64
CA VAL A 199 -19.70 11.83 20.26
C VAL A 199 -20.75 11.56 19.19
N LYS A 200 -21.82 10.82 19.53
CA LYS A 200 -22.97 10.72 18.60
C LYS A 200 -23.59 12.11 18.45
N SER A 201 -24.10 12.42 17.26
CA SER A 201 -24.74 13.71 17.01
C SER A 201 -25.95 13.93 17.93
N GLU A 202 -26.66 12.86 18.30
CA GLU A 202 -27.81 12.89 19.21
C GLU A 202 -27.43 13.27 20.65
N ASP A 203 -26.23 12.89 21.08
CA ASP A 203 -25.75 13.21 22.43
C ASP A 203 -25.11 14.60 22.51
N LEU A 204 -25.01 15.34 21.39
CA LEU A 204 -24.23 16.57 21.32
C LEU A 204 -24.66 17.60 22.36
N ASP A 205 -25.96 17.81 22.51
CA ASP A 205 -26.51 18.85 23.40
C ASP A 205 -26.13 18.57 24.86
N LYS A 206 -26.18 17.30 25.29
CA LYS A 206 -25.72 16.88 26.62
C LYS A 206 -24.26 17.28 26.86
N TYR A 207 -23.39 17.08 25.87
CA TYR A 207 -21.99 17.46 26.00
C TYR A 207 -21.81 18.98 26.01
N LEU A 208 -22.59 19.73 25.22
CA LEU A 208 -22.54 21.19 25.26
C LEU A 208 -22.97 21.73 26.63
N ASP A 209 -24.03 21.16 27.22
CA ASP A 209 -24.51 21.51 28.56
C ASP A 209 -23.49 21.16 29.65
N ASP A 210 -22.77 20.06 29.49
CA ASP A 210 -21.65 19.65 30.37
C ASP A 210 -20.38 20.50 30.17
N GLY A 211 -20.46 21.59 29.39
CA GLY A 211 -19.37 22.55 29.18
C GLY A 211 -18.34 22.13 28.14
N TYR A 212 -18.66 21.20 27.24
CA TYR A 212 -17.83 20.90 26.08
C TYR A 212 -18.07 21.93 24.96
N SER A 213 -17.04 22.20 24.16
CA SER A 213 -17.14 23.02 22.96
C SER A 213 -17.21 22.15 21.70
N LEU A 214 -18.03 22.55 20.74
CA LEU A 214 -18.09 21.91 19.43
C LEU A 214 -16.76 22.08 18.68
N GLY A 215 -16.23 20.99 18.13
CA GLY A 215 -15.02 20.98 17.30
C GLY A 215 -13.83 20.25 17.95
N ARG A 216 -12.69 20.30 17.26
CA ARG A 216 -11.42 19.76 17.77
C ARG A 216 -10.58 20.89 18.36
N VAL A 217 -9.80 20.57 19.38
CA VAL A 217 -8.67 21.40 19.80
C VAL A 217 -7.75 21.59 18.60
N LYS A 218 -7.33 22.83 18.36
CA LYS A 218 -6.30 23.13 17.37
C LYS A 218 -4.99 22.50 17.83
N PHE A 219 -4.70 21.29 17.35
CA PHE A 219 -3.36 20.72 17.48
C PHE A 219 -2.38 21.66 16.74
N SER A 220 -1.38 22.18 17.46
CA SER A 220 -0.18 22.67 16.81
C SER A 220 0.39 21.47 16.03
N HIS A 221 0.68 21.66 14.75
CA HIS A 221 1.02 20.57 13.82
C HIS A 221 2.39 19.91 14.10
N PHE A 222 2.96 20.09 15.29
CA PHE A 222 4.33 19.71 15.64
C PHE A 222 4.57 18.22 15.88
N ASN A 223 3.52 17.38 15.96
CA ASN A 223 3.66 15.95 16.25
C ASN A 223 3.13 15.03 15.14
N ARG A 224 3.68 15.17 13.93
CA ARG A 224 3.61 14.10 12.93
C ARG A 224 4.86 13.23 13.05
N THR A 225 4.74 12.07 13.69
CA THR A 225 5.80 11.03 13.72
C THR A 225 6.15 10.50 12.32
N LYS A 226 5.37 10.84 11.29
CA LYS A 226 5.68 10.60 9.89
C LYS A 226 5.80 11.93 9.16
N PRO A 227 6.94 12.25 8.52
CA PRO A 227 7.03 13.41 7.65
C PRO A 227 5.96 13.32 6.56
N ALA A 228 5.40 14.46 6.17
CA ALA A 228 4.46 14.49 5.06
C ALA A 228 5.16 13.96 3.79
N TRP A 229 4.44 13.20 2.95
CA TRP A 229 5.01 12.62 1.73
C TRP A 229 5.60 13.66 0.77
N ASN A 230 5.17 14.92 0.89
CA ASN A 230 5.62 16.07 0.13
C ASN A 230 6.66 16.93 0.86
N LYS A 231 7.22 16.48 1.99
CA LYS A 231 8.27 17.22 2.73
C LYS A 231 9.47 17.40 1.78
N GLY A 232 9.90 18.66 1.62
CA GLY A 232 11.01 19.03 0.71
C GLY A 232 10.60 19.30 -0.74
N ILE A 233 9.34 19.06 -1.15
CA ILE A 233 8.86 19.37 -2.50
C ILE A 233 8.22 20.78 -2.49
N PRO A 234 8.81 21.79 -3.16
CA PRO A 234 8.17 23.09 -3.32
C PRO A 234 6.89 22.92 -4.15
N SER A 235 5.77 23.45 -3.66
CA SER A 235 4.56 23.50 -4.48
C SER A 235 4.77 24.51 -5.61
N SER A 236 4.70 24.07 -6.86
CA SER A 236 4.73 24.97 -8.01
C SER A 236 3.53 25.92 -8.00
N GLU A 237 3.71 27.14 -8.51
CA GLU A 237 2.61 28.12 -8.60
C GLU A 237 1.42 27.58 -9.40
N GLU A 238 1.66 26.80 -10.44
CA GLU A 238 0.61 26.12 -11.21
C GLU A 238 -0.21 25.14 -10.36
N SER A 239 0.45 24.38 -9.46
CA SER A 239 -0.21 23.45 -8.54
C SER A 239 -1.04 24.20 -7.50
N LYS A 240 -0.53 25.32 -6.97
CA LYS A 240 -1.28 26.19 -6.07
C LYS A 240 -2.53 26.75 -6.74
N GLU A 241 -2.42 27.18 -7.99
CA GLU A 241 -3.54 27.75 -8.74
C GLU A 241 -4.61 26.70 -9.07
N LYS A 242 -4.21 25.49 -9.51
CA LYS A 242 -5.16 24.37 -9.71
C LYS A 242 -5.94 24.04 -8.44
N ASN A 243 -5.27 24.04 -7.28
CA ASN A 243 -5.94 23.83 -6.00
C ASN A 243 -6.92 24.95 -5.66
N ARG A 244 -6.55 26.23 -5.85
CA ARG A 244 -7.46 27.37 -5.66
C ARG A 244 -8.72 27.25 -6.51
N GLN A 245 -8.57 26.95 -7.80
CA GLN A 245 -9.69 26.79 -8.74
C GLN A 245 -10.62 25.63 -8.35
N SER A 246 -10.06 24.52 -7.87
CA SER A 246 -10.84 23.38 -7.36
C SER A 246 -11.67 23.74 -6.12
N HIS A 247 -11.10 24.53 -5.20
CA HIS A 247 -11.80 24.99 -4.00
C HIS A 247 -12.92 25.99 -4.33
N LEU A 248 -12.71 26.90 -5.28
CA LEU A 248 -13.74 27.84 -5.74
C LEU A 248 -14.94 27.13 -6.36
N LYS A 249 -14.72 26.01 -7.07
CA LYS A 249 -15.81 25.20 -7.63
C LYS A 249 -16.64 24.46 -6.58
N LYS A 250 -16.07 24.13 -5.41
CA LYS A 250 -16.79 23.44 -4.32
C LYS A 250 -17.71 24.34 -3.52
N ASN A 251 -17.49 25.66 -3.51
CA ASN A 251 -18.31 26.62 -2.77
C ASN A 251 -19.49 27.20 -3.59
N LYS A 252 -19.75 26.64 -4.79
CA LYS A 252 -20.86 27.05 -5.67
C LYS A 252 -22.07 26.09 -5.65
N VAL A 253 -22.19 25.24 -4.63
CA VAL A 253 -23.34 24.35 -4.43
C VAL A 253 -24.00 24.67 -3.11
#